data_AF-A0A9W8QR15-F1
#
_entry.id   AF-A0A9W8QR15-F1
#
_cell.length_a   1.000
_cell.length_b   1.000
_cell.length_c   1.000
_cell.angle_alpha   90.00
_cell.angle_beta   90.00
_cell.angle_gamma   90.00
#
_symmetry.space_group_name_H-M   'P 1'
#
loop_
_entity.id
_entity.type
_entity.pdbx_description
1 polymer ?
#
loop_
_entity_poly.entity_id
_entity_poly.type
_entity_poly.pdbx_seq_one_letter_code
_entity_poly.pdbx_strand_id
1 'polypeptide(L)'
;MPEIAAFLALMVTSDKPIVMTGAVKPHTAIGADGPGNIVAAVNTAATTGWSSKGNEVGIVIQDKIMAPWGTKKENNLFLPETRSLLGDIVDFKPFFRWLPGPCAPMKFDISQLSPETSLPEVAILHAQQDFRSGLVAAAIDMGAKGIILVGYGDGNWPVASGEEIKKMTTKNQVVIVFAAEGQLEYVANARIGIGIAGGDWSPRQLRYGSSYRFCFGPELVRKTYGVLS
;
A
#
# COMPACT_ATOMS: atom_id res chain seq x y z
N MET A 1 2.80 7.68 7.06
CA MET A 1 4.13 7.19 6.62
C MET A 1 4.01 5.97 5.70
N PRO A 2 3.37 4.84 6.06
CA PRO A 2 3.37 3.66 5.19
C PRO A 2 2.67 3.87 3.83
N GLU A 3 1.63 4.70 3.82
CA GLU A 3 0.88 5.11 2.61
C GLU A 3 1.74 5.93 1.63
N ILE A 4 2.52 6.89 2.14
CA ILE A 4 3.44 7.69 1.32
C ILE A 4 4.61 6.82 0.83
N ALA A 5 5.13 5.93 1.69
CA ALA A 5 6.18 4.99 1.29
C ALA A 5 5.72 4.09 0.15
N ALA A 6 4.48 3.59 0.23
CA ALA A 6 3.84 2.80 -0.81
C ALA A 6 3.72 3.59 -2.12
N PHE A 7 3.24 4.83 -2.05
CA PHE A 7 3.16 5.72 -3.21
C PHE A 7 4.54 5.94 -3.85
N LEU A 8 5.57 6.29 -3.07
CA LEU A 8 6.92 6.48 -3.59
C LEU A 8 7.49 5.19 -4.22
N ALA A 9 7.21 4.03 -3.62
CA ALA A 9 7.65 2.74 -4.16
C ALA A 9 7.05 2.46 -5.53
N LEU A 10 5.87 3.00 -5.84
CA LEU A 10 5.21 2.86 -7.13
C LEU A 10 5.62 3.95 -8.13
N MET A 11 6.02 5.14 -7.69
CA MET A 11 6.24 6.29 -8.59
C MET A 11 7.72 6.56 -8.89
N VAL A 12 8.63 6.22 -7.97
CA VAL A 12 10.06 6.55 -8.14
C VAL A 12 10.75 5.54 -9.06
N THR A 13 11.43 6.05 -10.07
CA THR A 13 12.20 5.26 -11.06
C THR A 13 13.72 5.25 -10.81
N SER A 14 14.19 5.90 -9.74
CA SER A 14 15.60 5.93 -9.35
C SER A 14 16.01 4.65 -8.62
N ASP A 15 17.20 4.13 -8.91
CA ASP A 15 17.80 2.99 -8.21
C ASP A 15 18.41 3.37 -6.85
N LYS A 16 18.41 4.67 -6.48
CA LYS A 16 18.99 5.16 -5.23
C LYS A 16 18.08 4.83 -4.04
N PRO A 17 18.63 4.37 -2.90
CA PRO A 17 17.84 4.11 -1.71
C PRO A 17 17.06 5.34 -1.23
N ILE A 18 15.80 5.15 -0.89
CA ILE A 18 14.91 6.13 -0.27
C ILE A 18 14.43 5.57 1.06
N VAL A 19 14.88 6.16 2.16
CA VAL A 19 14.50 5.70 3.50
C VAL A 19 13.58 6.73 4.15
N MET A 20 12.37 6.30 4.49
CA MET A 20 11.44 7.06 5.30
C MET A 20 11.66 6.75 6.78
N THR A 21 11.63 7.77 7.61
CA THR A 21 11.72 7.62 9.07
C THR A 21 10.85 8.66 9.77
N GLY A 22 10.75 8.56 11.09
CA GLY A 22 9.99 9.47 11.93
C GLY A 22 10.21 9.17 13.40
N ALA A 23 9.30 9.61 14.24
CA ALA A 23 9.32 9.34 15.67
C ALA A 23 7.90 8.99 16.15
N VAL A 24 7.80 8.11 17.13
CA VAL A 24 6.55 7.84 17.85
C VAL A 24 6.35 8.89 18.94
N LYS A 25 7.44 9.35 19.56
CA LYS A 25 7.41 10.35 20.64
C LYS A 25 7.78 11.74 20.10
N PRO A 26 7.26 12.82 20.71
CA PRO A 26 7.71 14.16 20.39
C PRO A 26 9.17 14.37 20.80
N HIS A 27 9.86 15.30 20.14
CA HIS A 27 11.30 15.55 20.36
C HIS A 27 11.65 16.01 21.79
N THR A 28 10.69 16.56 22.54
CA THR A 28 10.85 16.99 23.94
C THR A 28 10.59 15.88 24.95
N ALA A 29 10.14 14.70 24.53
CA ALA A 29 9.85 13.60 25.45
C ALA A 29 11.13 13.00 26.03
N ILE A 30 11.07 12.58 27.29
CA ILE A 30 12.10 11.72 27.89
C ILE A 30 12.17 10.41 27.10
N GLY A 31 13.36 10.09 26.59
CA GLY A 31 13.58 8.93 25.72
C GLY A 31 12.91 9.08 24.35
N ALA A 32 12.96 10.27 23.76
CA ALA A 32 12.57 10.52 22.37
C ALA A 32 13.36 9.61 21.41
N ASP A 33 12.66 9.01 20.45
CA ASP A 33 13.21 8.04 19.49
C ASP A 33 13.69 8.68 18.18
N GLY A 34 13.28 9.93 17.90
CA GLY A 34 13.61 10.65 16.67
C GLY A 34 15.11 10.73 16.33
N PRO A 35 16.01 11.14 17.25
CA PRO A 35 17.43 11.22 16.96
C PRO A 35 18.05 9.88 16.52
N GLY A 36 17.72 8.79 17.24
CA GLY A 36 18.19 7.45 16.90
C GLY A 36 17.63 6.95 15.57
N ASN A 37 16.34 7.18 15.33
CA ASN A 37 15.68 6.79 14.08
C ASN A 37 16.30 7.49 12.86
N ILE A 38 16.67 8.79 12.96
CA ILE A 38 17.34 9.52 11.88
C ILE A 38 18.72 8.93 11.57
N VAL A 39 19.54 8.67 12.59
CA VAL A 39 20.88 8.07 12.41
C VAL A 39 20.76 6.70 11.76
N ALA A 40 19.84 5.87 12.24
CA ALA A 40 19.57 4.55 11.70
C ALA A 40 19.11 4.62 10.22
N ALA A 41 18.24 5.58 9.89
CA ALA A 41 17.75 5.78 8.54
C ALA A 41 18.86 6.21 7.57
N VAL A 42 19.73 7.14 7.98
CA VAL A 42 20.89 7.57 7.19
C VAL A 42 21.86 6.42 6.95
N ASN A 43 22.18 5.64 7.99
CA ASN A 43 23.04 4.47 7.87
C ASN A 43 22.43 3.40 6.95
N THR A 44 21.11 3.20 7.04
CA THR A 44 20.38 2.31 6.12
C THR A 44 20.48 2.81 4.68
N ALA A 45 20.23 4.10 4.43
CA ALA A 45 20.34 4.68 3.09
C ALA A 45 21.77 4.63 2.52
N ALA A 46 22.80 4.66 3.38
CA ALA A 46 24.20 4.54 2.98
C ALA A 46 24.67 3.08 2.78
N THR A 47 23.85 2.09 3.17
CA THR A 47 24.23 0.68 3.05
C THR A 47 24.08 0.18 1.62
N THR A 48 25.09 -0.51 1.12
CA THR A 48 25.08 -1.06 -0.25
C THR A 48 24.36 -2.40 -0.31
N GLY A 49 23.76 -2.72 -1.45
CA GLY A 49 23.24 -4.05 -1.77
C GLY A 49 21.85 -4.39 -1.25
N TRP A 50 21.21 -3.53 -0.44
CA TRP A 50 19.82 -3.77 0.00
C TRP A 50 18.76 -3.21 -0.95
N SER A 51 19.08 -2.12 -1.66
CA SER A 51 18.20 -1.49 -2.64
C SER A 51 18.54 -1.95 -4.06
N SER A 52 17.51 -2.05 -4.89
CA SER A 52 17.63 -2.32 -6.32
C SER A 52 16.43 -1.72 -7.05
N LYS A 53 16.49 -1.61 -8.38
CA LYS A 53 15.37 -1.10 -9.18
C LYS A 53 14.07 -1.81 -8.82
N GLY A 54 13.05 -1.07 -8.39
CA GLY A 54 11.81 -1.62 -7.86
C GLY A 54 11.68 -1.60 -6.33
N ASN A 55 12.79 -1.71 -5.63
CA ASN A 55 12.91 -2.04 -4.23
C ASN A 55 13.80 -1.03 -3.49
N GLU A 56 13.61 0.25 -3.78
CA GLU A 56 14.48 1.32 -3.30
C GLU A 56 13.93 1.99 -2.04
N VAL A 57 12.63 1.87 -1.82
CA VAL A 57 11.95 2.54 -0.71
C VAL A 57 11.91 1.61 0.49
N GLY A 58 12.33 2.12 1.64
CA GLY A 58 12.25 1.43 2.94
C GLY A 58 11.75 2.36 4.03
N ILE A 59 11.25 1.78 5.12
CA ILE A 59 10.81 2.47 6.34
C ILE A 59 11.74 2.02 7.46
N VAL A 60 12.38 2.97 8.13
CA VAL A 60 13.24 2.72 9.30
C VAL A 60 12.67 3.45 10.50
N ILE A 61 12.19 2.71 11.48
CA ILE A 61 11.62 3.23 12.72
C ILE A 61 11.50 2.10 13.75
N GLN A 62 11.66 2.41 15.04
CA GLN A 62 11.54 1.42 16.14
C GLN A 62 12.45 0.19 15.93
N ASP A 63 13.70 0.48 15.58
CA ASP A 63 14.78 -0.48 15.32
C ASP A 63 14.46 -1.54 14.26
N LYS A 64 13.52 -1.26 13.35
CA LYS A 64 13.15 -2.15 12.24
C LYS A 64 13.41 -1.48 10.92
N ILE A 65 13.85 -2.29 9.95
CA ILE A 65 13.91 -1.95 8.53
C ILE A 65 12.78 -2.70 7.85
N MET A 66 11.84 -1.96 7.27
CA MET A 66 10.62 -2.53 6.70
C MET A 66 10.42 -2.06 5.26
N ALA A 67 9.89 -2.94 4.42
CA ALA A 67 9.41 -2.60 3.10
C ALA A 67 8.08 -1.83 3.20
N PRO A 68 7.76 -0.98 2.22
CA PRO A 68 6.51 -0.21 2.22
C PRO A 68 5.28 -1.10 2.21
N TRP A 69 5.25 -2.15 1.38
CA TRP A 69 4.16 -3.12 1.34
C TRP A 69 4.09 -3.92 2.65
N GLY A 70 2.89 -4.15 3.16
CA GLY A 70 2.68 -4.87 4.43
C GLY A 70 3.13 -4.13 5.69
N THR A 71 3.71 -2.92 5.61
CA THR A 71 3.93 -2.13 6.82
C THR A 71 2.64 -1.41 7.22
N LYS A 72 2.20 -1.60 8.47
CA LYS A 72 1.04 -0.91 9.05
C LYS A 72 1.46 -0.08 10.26
N LYS A 73 0.72 0.99 10.53
CA LYS A 73 0.77 1.71 11.79
C LYS A 73 -0.48 1.41 12.60
N GLU A 74 -0.32 0.87 13.79
CA GLU A 74 -1.42 0.59 14.72
C GLU A 74 -0.96 0.79 16.17
N ASN A 75 -1.82 1.36 17.01
CA ASN A 75 -1.53 1.58 18.43
C ASN A 75 -0.15 2.25 18.67
N ASN A 76 0.19 3.24 17.85
CA ASN A 76 1.48 3.96 17.84
C ASN A 76 2.72 3.10 17.52
N LEU A 77 2.53 1.87 17.05
CA LEU A 77 3.59 0.99 16.60
C LEU A 77 3.57 0.86 15.08
N PHE A 78 4.75 0.79 14.50
CA PHE A 78 4.95 0.32 13.13
C PHE A 78 5.19 -1.18 13.19
N LEU A 79 4.27 -1.91 12.59
CA LEU A 79 4.26 -3.35 12.60
C LEU A 79 4.60 -3.85 11.20
N PRO A 80 5.62 -4.71 11.06
CA PRO A 80 5.81 -5.43 9.83
C PRO A 80 4.78 -6.57 9.74
N GLU A 81 3.96 -6.58 8.70
CA GLU A 81 3.13 -7.73 8.33
C GLU A 81 3.89 -8.62 7.32
N THR A 82 3.15 -9.47 6.60
CA THR A 82 3.68 -10.48 5.67
C THR A 82 4.77 -9.93 4.75
N ARG A 83 5.99 -10.45 4.90
CA ARG A 83 7.18 -10.15 4.05
C ARG A 83 7.58 -8.67 3.99
N SER A 84 7.15 -7.87 4.96
CA SER A 84 7.55 -6.47 5.05
C SER A 84 8.82 -6.27 5.89
N LEU A 85 9.13 -7.16 6.84
CA LEU A 85 10.36 -7.04 7.64
C LEU A 85 11.60 -7.41 6.82
N LEU A 86 12.48 -6.45 6.58
CA LEU A 86 13.75 -6.64 5.88
C LEU A 86 14.89 -6.89 6.87
N GLY A 87 14.85 -6.24 8.03
CA GLY A 87 15.94 -6.29 8.99
C GLY A 87 15.65 -5.54 10.26
N ASP A 88 16.67 -5.44 11.11
CA ASP A 88 16.65 -4.68 12.35
C ASP A 88 17.75 -3.63 12.33
N ILE A 89 17.70 -2.71 13.29
CA ILE A 89 18.79 -1.82 13.63
C ILE A 89 19.44 -2.35 14.90
N VAL A 90 20.75 -2.62 14.84
CA VAL A 90 21.55 -3.07 15.97
C VAL A 90 22.70 -2.07 16.14
N ASP A 91 22.81 -1.46 17.32
CA ASP A 91 23.82 -0.42 17.60
C ASP A 91 23.86 0.70 16.54
N PHE A 92 22.68 1.19 16.15
CA PHE A 92 22.47 2.20 15.09
C PHE A 92 22.93 1.76 13.68
N LYS A 93 23.27 0.48 13.49
CA LYS A 93 23.66 -0.08 12.19
C LYS A 93 22.57 -0.98 11.63
N PRO A 94 22.31 -0.93 10.32
CA PRO A 94 21.34 -1.79 9.69
C PRO A 94 21.86 -3.23 9.63
N PHE A 95 21.01 -4.16 10.09
CA PHE A 95 21.22 -5.59 9.97
C PHE A 95 20.09 -6.19 9.12
N PHE A 96 20.36 -6.43 7.85
CA PHE A 96 19.40 -7.03 6.93
C PHE A 96 19.37 -8.55 7.12
N ARG A 97 18.18 -9.09 7.41
CA ARG A 97 17.90 -10.53 7.43
C ARG A 97 17.37 -11.02 6.09
N TRP A 98 16.61 -10.16 5.43
CA TRP A 98 15.96 -10.41 4.16
C TRP A 98 16.21 -9.22 3.25
N LEU A 99 16.43 -9.50 1.97
CA LEU A 99 16.39 -8.48 0.94
C LEU A 99 14.96 -8.37 0.42
N PRO A 100 14.56 -7.19 -0.09
CA PRO A 100 13.37 -7.10 -0.90
C PRO A 100 13.38 -8.19 -1.96
N GLY A 101 12.28 -8.95 -2.07
CA GLY A 101 12.21 -10.08 -2.99
C GLY A 101 12.52 -9.67 -4.44
N PRO A 102 12.87 -10.63 -5.31
CA PRO A 102 13.24 -10.34 -6.71
C PRO A 102 12.13 -9.70 -7.54
N CYS A 103 10.90 -9.70 -7.02
CA CYS A 103 9.73 -9.17 -7.68
C CYS A 103 9.51 -7.72 -7.25
N ALA A 104 9.93 -6.80 -8.11
CA ALA A 104 9.67 -5.37 -7.99
C ALA A 104 8.20 -5.02 -8.34
N PRO A 105 7.55 -4.07 -7.64
CA PRO A 105 6.34 -3.46 -8.14
C PRO A 105 6.60 -2.76 -9.49
N MET A 106 5.60 -2.80 -10.39
CA MET A 106 5.65 -1.98 -11.60
C MET A 106 5.66 -0.50 -11.19
N LYS A 107 6.57 0.27 -11.80
CA LYS A 107 6.64 1.71 -11.61
C LYS A 107 5.65 2.42 -12.54
N PHE A 108 5.02 3.47 -12.04
CA PHE A 108 4.22 4.39 -12.85
C PHE A 108 5.03 5.63 -13.12
N ASP A 109 5.13 5.98 -14.39
CA ASP A 109 5.70 7.25 -14.78
C ASP A 109 4.65 8.36 -14.62
N ILE A 110 4.88 9.21 -13.62
CA ILE A 110 4.06 10.40 -13.37
C ILE A 110 4.76 11.68 -13.83
N SER A 111 5.87 11.59 -14.58
CA SER A 111 6.62 12.74 -15.09
C SER A 111 5.77 13.63 -16.00
N GLN A 112 4.74 13.06 -16.64
CA GLN A 112 3.79 13.76 -17.50
C GLN A 112 2.65 14.43 -16.74
N LEU A 113 2.47 14.12 -15.45
CA LEU A 113 1.45 14.76 -14.62
C LEU A 113 1.99 16.08 -14.06
N SER A 114 1.18 17.13 -14.17
CA SER A 114 1.50 18.38 -13.48
C SER A 114 1.29 18.21 -11.97
N PRO A 115 2.03 18.93 -11.10
CA PRO A 115 1.79 18.91 -9.65
C PRO A 115 0.37 19.31 -9.23
N GLU A 116 -0.34 20.06 -10.09
CA GLU A 116 -1.72 20.50 -9.88
C GLU A 116 -2.76 19.47 -10.35
N THR A 117 -2.33 18.41 -11.06
CA THR A 117 -3.23 17.36 -11.52
C THR A 117 -3.74 16.55 -10.34
N SER A 118 -5.06 16.62 -10.09
CA SER A 118 -5.71 15.79 -9.08
C SER A 118 -5.66 14.32 -9.47
N LEU A 119 -5.24 13.47 -8.54
CA LEU A 119 -5.35 12.02 -8.71
C LEU A 119 -6.83 11.59 -8.69
N PRO A 120 -7.20 10.54 -9.45
CA PRO A 120 -8.52 9.92 -9.40
C PRO A 120 -9.00 9.62 -7.98
N GLU A 121 -10.27 9.89 -7.73
CA GLU A 121 -10.88 9.61 -6.43
C GLU A 121 -11.05 8.10 -6.24
N VAL A 122 -10.59 7.61 -5.08
CA VAL A 122 -10.66 6.20 -4.70
C VAL A 122 -11.27 6.09 -3.30
N ALA A 123 -12.45 5.48 -3.22
CA ALA A 123 -13.17 5.26 -1.98
C ALA A 123 -12.72 3.96 -1.30
N ILE A 124 -12.72 3.92 0.03
CA ILE A 124 -12.47 2.72 0.83
C ILE A 124 -13.75 2.41 1.63
N LEU A 125 -14.31 1.22 1.43
CA LEU A 125 -15.56 0.78 2.06
C LEU A 125 -15.34 -0.54 2.78
N HIS A 126 -15.71 -0.58 4.06
CA HIS A 126 -15.60 -1.76 4.89
C HIS A 126 -16.85 -2.61 4.80
N ALA A 127 -16.66 -3.93 4.71
CA ALA A 127 -17.73 -4.89 4.84
C ALA A 127 -18.36 -4.74 6.24
N GLN A 128 -19.67 -4.76 6.26
CA GLN A 128 -20.45 -4.87 7.48
C GLN A 128 -21.60 -5.84 7.23
N GLN A 129 -22.17 -6.36 8.30
CA GLN A 129 -23.41 -7.10 8.19
C GLN A 129 -24.48 -6.18 7.59
N ASP A 130 -25.27 -6.71 6.65
CA ASP A 130 -26.27 -5.96 5.89
C ASP A 130 -25.70 -4.72 5.16
N PHE A 131 -24.47 -4.83 4.65
CA PHE A 131 -23.85 -3.78 3.84
C PHE A 131 -24.80 -3.32 2.72
N ARG A 132 -25.10 -2.01 2.73
CA ARG A 132 -25.98 -1.39 1.75
C ARG A 132 -25.19 -0.93 0.53
N SER A 133 -25.47 -1.53 -0.62
CA SER A 133 -24.95 -1.17 -1.95
C SER A 133 -25.06 0.31 -2.29
N GLY A 134 -26.05 1.03 -1.73
CA GLY A 134 -26.20 2.48 -1.87
C GLY A 134 -24.97 3.29 -1.47
N LEU A 135 -24.11 2.78 -0.58
CA LEU A 135 -22.82 3.42 -0.26
C LEU A 135 -21.86 3.42 -1.45
N VAL A 136 -21.87 2.34 -2.23
CA VAL A 136 -21.10 2.25 -3.48
C VAL A 136 -21.69 3.20 -4.52
N ALA A 137 -23.01 3.25 -4.66
CA ALA A 137 -23.67 4.20 -5.57
C ALA A 137 -23.27 5.65 -5.24
N ALA A 138 -23.34 6.04 -3.97
CA ALA A 138 -22.94 7.38 -3.52
C ALA A 138 -21.47 7.69 -3.84
N ALA A 139 -20.55 6.74 -3.63
CA ALA A 139 -19.15 6.94 -3.99
C ALA A 139 -18.95 7.17 -5.49
N ILE A 140 -19.69 6.45 -6.34
CA ILE A 140 -19.67 6.62 -7.79
C ILE A 140 -20.25 7.99 -8.19
N ASP A 141 -21.35 8.41 -7.56
CA ASP A 141 -21.97 9.71 -7.81
C ASP A 141 -21.05 10.88 -7.39
N MET A 142 -20.22 10.67 -6.38
CA MET A 142 -19.15 11.59 -5.98
C MET A 142 -17.92 11.57 -6.92
N GLY A 143 -17.93 10.72 -7.95
CA GLY A 143 -16.89 10.68 -8.98
C GLY A 143 -15.78 9.66 -8.73
N ALA A 144 -15.94 8.72 -7.79
CA ALA A 144 -14.94 7.68 -7.54
C ALA A 144 -14.68 6.85 -8.80
N LYS A 145 -13.40 6.74 -9.19
CA LYS A 145 -12.95 5.90 -10.30
C LYS A 145 -12.41 4.54 -9.84
N GLY A 146 -12.11 4.44 -8.55
CA GLY A 146 -11.75 3.19 -7.88
C GLY A 146 -12.49 3.02 -6.56
N ILE A 147 -12.77 1.77 -6.20
CA ILE A 147 -13.36 1.41 -4.90
C ILE A 147 -12.55 0.25 -4.30
N ILE A 148 -12.12 0.43 -3.07
CA ILE A 148 -11.45 -0.59 -2.27
C ILE A 148 -12.50 -1.16 -1.32
N LEU A 149 -12.83 -2.44 -1.51
CA LEU A 149 -13.72 -3.20 -0.66
C LEU A 149 -12.89 -3.96 0.37
N VAL A 150 -12.96 -3.52 1.62
CA VAL A 150 -12.30 -4.20 2.74
C VAL A 150 -13.25 -5.29 3.22
N GLY A 151 -13.01 -6.52 2.77
CA GLY A 151 -13.84 -7.67 3.07
C GLY A 151 -13.45 -8.38 4.36
N TYR A 152 -14.32 -9.28 4.81
CA TYR A 152 -14.03 -10.18 5.92
C TYR A 152 -12.97 -11.20 5.55
N GLY A 153 -12.00 -11.45 6.42
CA GLY A 153 -10.99 -12.47 6.17
C GLY A 153 -10.18 -12.19 4.91
N ASP A 154 -10.12 -13.17 4.03
CA ASP A 154 -9.43 -13.09 2.73
C ASP A 154 -10.19 -12.28 1.64
N GLY A 155 -10.90 -11.23 2.06
CA GLY A 155 -11.65 -10.29 1.22
C GLY A 155 -13.10 -10.69 0.96
N ASN A 156 -13.69 -11.58 1.76
CA ASN A 156 -15.05 -12.06 1.58
C ASN A 156 -16.10 -10.94 1.70
N TRP A 157 -17.16 -11.03 0.89
CA TRP A 157 -18.18 -9.99 0.79
C TRP A 157 -19.60 -10.60 0.73
N PRO A 158 -20.62 -9.99 1.36
CA PRO A 158 -21.99 -10.51 1.31
C PRO A 158 -22.55 -10.58 -0.11
N VAL A 159 -23.00 -11.79 -0.52
CA VAL A 159 -23.44 -12.10 -1.90
C VAL A 159 -24.52 -11.15 -2.40
N ALA A 160 -25.56 -10.87 -1.60
CA ALA A 160 -26.68 -10.02 -1.98
C ALA A 160 -26.21 -8.62 -2.41
N SER A 161 -25.34 -7.98 -1.62
CA SER A 161 -24.76 -6.68 -1.96
C SER A 161 -23.71 -6.78 -3.07
N GLY A 162 -22.95 -7.89 -3.13
CA GLY A 162 -21.90 -8.10 -4.12
C GLY A 162 -22.41 -8.14 -5.56
N GLU A 163 -23.57 -8.75 -5.80
CA GLU A 163 -24.19 -8.78 -7.14
C GLU A 163 -24.61 -7.38 -7.62
N GLU A 164 -25.16 -6.56 -6.72
CA GLU A 164 -25.57 -5.19 -7.05
C GLU A 164 -24.35 -4.30 -7.31
N ILE A 165 -23.33 -4.40 -6.45
CA ILE A 165 -22.04 -3.73 -6.63
C ILE A 165 -21.46 -4.09 -8.00
N LYS A 166 -21.42 -5.38 -8.34
CA LYS A 166 -20.94 -5.87 -9.65
C LYS A 166 -21.66 -5.21 -10.82
N LYS A 167 -23.00 -5.12 -10.77
CA LYS A 167 -23.79 -4.47 -11.83
C LYS A 167 -23.45 -2.99 -11.94
N MET A 168 -23.42 -2.27 -10.81
CA MET A 168 -23.17 -0.82 -10.78
C MET A 168 -21.77 -0.46 -11.25
N THR A 169 -20.73 -1.15 -10.78
CA THR A 169 -19.36 -0.83 -11.15
C THR A 169 -19.04 -1.22 -12.59
N THR A 170 -19.62 -2.30 -13.10
CA THR A 170 -19.46 -2.67 -14.52
C THR A 170 -20.10 -1.62 -15.43
N LYS A 171 -21.30 -1.14 -15.09
CA LYS A 171 -22.00 -0.09 -15.85
C LYS A 171 -21.22 1.23 -15.86
N ASN A 172 -20.67 1.63 -14.72
CA ASN A 172 -19.96 2.90 -14.56
C ASN A 172 -18.45 2.81 -14.82
N GLN A 173 -17.94 1.63 -15.20
CA GLN A 173 -16.52 1.37 -15.44
C GLN A 173 -15.61 1.72 -14.25
N VAL A 174 -16.11 1.48 -13.04
CA VAL A 174 -15.40 1.74 -11.79
C VAL A 174 -14.61 0.49 -11.41
N VAL A 175 -13.35 0.67 -11.04
CA VAL A 175 -12.49 -0.49 -10.77
C VAL A 175 -12.50 -0.85 -9.29
N ILE A 176 -12.60 -2.14 -8.99
CA ILE A 176 -12.70 -2.66 -7.63
C ILE A 176 -11.40 -3.34 -7.21
N VAL A 177 -10.93 -3.04 -6.00
CA VAL A 177 -9.89 -3.81 -5.30
C VAL A 177 -10.45 -4.42 -4.03
N PHE A 178 -10.15 -5.68 -3.76
CA PHE A 178 -10.44 -6.33 -2.49
C PHE A 178 -9.26 -6.21 -1.54
N ALA A 179 -9.51 -5.79 -0.32
CA ALA A 179 -8.53 -5.74 0.76
C ALA A 179 -9.04 -6.56 1.95
N ALA A 180 -8.13 -7.00 2.80
CA ALA A 180 -8.47 -7.63 4.05
C ALA A 180 -8.51 -6.59 5.19
N GLU A 181 -9.28 -6.89 6.22
CA GLU A 181 -9.35 -6.08 7.43
C GLU A 181 -8.24 -6.46 8.43
N GLY A 182 -7.85 -7.75 8.47
CA GLY A 182 -6.90 -8.32 9.43
C GLY A 182 -5.42 -8.20 9.06
N GLN A 183 -4.57 -8.28 10.09
CA GLN A 183 -3.11 -7.98 10.05
C GLN A 183 -2.23 -9.04 9.37
N LEU A 184 -2.80 -10.14 8.88
CA LEU A 184 -2.07 -11.27 8.28
C LEU A 184 -2.85 -11.90 7.12
N GLU A 185 -3.88 -11.21 6.64
CA GLU A 185 -4.82 -11.76 5.70
C GLU A 185 -4.42 -11.38 4.28
N TYR A 186 -3.94 -12.37 3.53
CA TYR A 186 -3.64 -12.22 2.12
C TYR A 186 -4.92 -12.36 1.29
N VAL A 187 -5.28 -11.31 0.55
CA VAL A 187 -6.40 -11.38 -0.38
C VAL A 187 -5.93 -12.00 -1.68
N ALA A 188 -6.32 -13.26 -1.89
CA ALA A 188 -5.89 -14.07 -3.04
C ALA A 188 -6.88 -14.11 -4.20
N ASN A 189 -8.10 -13.61 -4.02
CA ASN A 189 -9.23 -13.75 -4.95
C ASN A 189 -10.18 -12.54 -4.88
N ALA A 190 -10.77 -12.17 -6.02
CA ALA A 190 -11.84 -11.18 -6.06
C ALA A 190 -13.18 -11.87 -5.77
N ARG A 191 -13.81 -11.54 -4.64
CA ARG A 191 -14.87 -12.38 -4.05
C ARG A 191 -16.27 -12.18 -4.64
N ILE A 192 -16.48 -11.12 -5.42
CA ILE A 192 -17.76 -10.87 -6.12
C ILE A 192 -17.70 -11.26 -7.61
N GLY A 193 -16.65 -11.96 -8.05
CA GLY A 193 -16.46 -12.39 -9.43
C GLY A 193 -16.10 -11.28 -10.43
N ILE A 194 -15.80 -10.07 -9.93
CA ILE A 194 -15.11 -8.99 -10.64
C ILE A 194 -14.15 -8.29 -9.68
N GLY A 195 -13.17 -7.55 -10.20
CA GLY A 195 -12.22 -6.78 -9.41
C GLY A 195 -10.86 -7.46 -9.26
N ILE A 196 -9.99 -6.81 -8.52
CA ILE A 196 -8.58 -7.16 -8.33
C ILE A 196 -8.38 -7.48 -6.86
N ALA A 197 -7.64 -8.54 -6.53
CA ALA A 197 -7.29 -8.81 -5.15
C ALA A 197 -6.12 -7.93 -4.73
N GLY A 198 -6.13 -7.43 -3.50
CA GLY A 198 -5.13 -6.49 -2.99
C GLY A 198 -3.87 -7.15 -2.42
N GLY A 199 -3.85 -8.47 -2.28
CA GLY A 199 -2.69 -9.21 -1.76
C GLY A 199 -2.31 -8.81 -0.33
N ASP A 200 -1.02 -8.50 -0.14
CA ASP A 200 -0.41 -8.12 1.16
C ASP A 200 -0.49 -6.60 1.44
N TRP A 201 -1.21 -5.83 0.61
CA TRP A 201 -1.30 -4.38 0.77
C TRP A 201 -2.48 -4.01 1.66
N SER A 202 -2.23 -3.09 2.60
CA SER A 202 -3.31 -2.55 3.43
C SER A 202 -4.30 -1.71 2.59
N PRO A 203 -5.56 -1.57 3.02
CA PRO A 203 -6.57 -0.79 2.30
C PRO A 203 -6.12 0.63 1.94
N ARG A 204 -5.34 1.28 2.81
CA ARG A 204 -4.86 2.65 2.56
C ARG A 204 -3.77 2.70 1.50
N GLN A 205 -2.90 1.70 1.45
CA GLN A 205 -1.86 1.63 0.43
C GLN A 205 -2.45 1.31 -0.94
N LEU A 206 -3.49 0.47 -0.96
CA LEU A 206 -4.22 0.12 -2.18
C LEU A 206 -4.86 1.32 -2.88
N ARG A 207 -5.07 2.42 -2.16
CA ARG A 207 -5.58 3.69 -2.71
C ARG A 207 -4.66 4.27 -3.78
N TYR A 208 -3.36 4.04 -3.64
CA TYR A 208 -2.32 4.57 -4.54
C TYR A 208 -1.82 3.55 -5.57
N GLY A 209 -2.19 2.28 -5.42
CA GLY A 209 -1.91 1.25 -6.41
C GLY A 209 -2.50 -0.10 -6.02
N SER A 210 -3.02 -0.81 -7.00
CA SER A 210 -3.42 -2.22 -6.84
C SER A 210 -2.27 -3.17 -7.19
N SER A 211 -2.25 -4.37 -6.63
CA SER A 211 -1.47 -5.48 -7.20
C SER A 211 -2.19 -6.81 -7.03
N TYR A 212 -2.28 -7.57 -8.13
CA TYR A 212 -2.06 -9.01 -8.05
C TYR A 212 -0.59 -9.32 -8.37
N ARG A 213 -0.10 -10.40 -7.75
CA ARG A 213 1.15 -11.12 -8.03
C ARG A 213 2.31 -10.24 -8.53
N PHE A 214 3.25 -9.99 -7.60
CA PHE A 214 4.68 -10.19 -7.85
C PHE A 214 4.92 -10.94 -9.19
N CYS A 215 5.45 -10.22 -10.20
CA CYS A 215 5.66 -10.58 -11.62
C CYS A 215 4.60 -10.16 -12.68
N PHE A 216 3.37 -9.74 -12.36
CA PHE A 216 2.39 -9.38 -13.41
C PHE A 216 1.47 -8.21 -13.04
N GLY A 217 1.77 -7.05 -13.66
CA GLY A 217 0.85 -5.99 -14.13
C GLY A 217 -0.29 -5.47 -13.21
N PRO A 218 -0.31 -4.17 -12.85
CA PRO A 218 -1.47 -3.55 -12.20
C PRO A 218 -2.51 -3.08 -13.23
N GLU A 219 -3.56 -3.87 -13.44
CA GLU A 219 -4.68 -3.48 -14.31
C GLU A 219 -5.50 -2.30 -13.78
N LEU A 220 -5.55 -2.08 -12.45
CA LEU A 220 -6.29 -0.95 -11.87
C LEU A 220 -5.72 0.36 -12.36
N VAL A 221 -4.39 0.52 -12.31
CA VAL A 221 -3.80 1.81 -12.64
C VAL A 221 -3.84 2.05 -14.15
N ARG A 222 -3.64 1.01 -14.97
CA ARG A 222 -3.80 1.10 -16.43
C ARG A 222 -5.23 1.47 -16.86
N LYS A 223 -6.27 0.93 -16.22
CA LYS A 223 -7.68 1.23 -16.54
C LYS A 223 -8.20 2.51 -15.88
N THR A 224 -7.74 2.82 -14.67
CA THR A 224 -8.24 3.96 -13.87
C THR A 224 -7.49 5.27 -14.14
N TYR A 225 -6.19 5.21 -14.47
CA TYR A 225 -5.34 6.41 -14.57
C TYR A 225 -4.89 6.73 -16.00
N GLY A 226 -5.21 5.89 -17.00
CA GLY A 226 -4.94 6.19 -18.41
C GLY A 226 -3.45 6.44 -18.74
N VAL A 227 -2.54 5.99 -17.88
CA VAL A 227 -1.09 6.14 -18.08
C VAL A 227 -0.67 5.11 -19.11
N LEU A 228 -0.64 5.53 -20.38
CA LEU A 228 -0.17 4.77 -21.52
C LEU A 228 1.35 4.53 -21.43
N SER A 229 1.71 3.28 -21.76
CA SER A 229 3.03 2.71 -22.11
C SER A 229 4.17 2.84 -21.12
#